data_AF-A0A183F115-F1
#
_entry.id   AF-A0A183F115-F1
#
_cell.length_a   1.000
_cell.length_b   1.000
_cell.length_c   1.000
_cell.angle_alpha   90.00
_cell.angle_beta   90.00
_cell.angle_gamma   90.00
#
_symmetry.space_group_name_H-M   'P 1'
#
loop_
_entity.id
_entity.type
_entity.pdbx_description
1 polymer ?
#
loop_
_entity_poly.entity_id
_entity_poly.type
_entity_poly.pdbx_seq_one_letter_code
_entity_poly.pdbx_strand_id
1 'polypeptide(L)' 'MEKLSCHVQTYAWGKKGLASEVARVYAAGHQDAHIDDSISYAEVYYIFYPN' A
#
# COMPACT_ATOMS: atom_id res chain seq x y z
N MET A 1 -20.94 -5.96 -2.17
CA MET A 1 -19.80 -5.02 -2.13
C MET A 1 -18.56 -5.82 -2.48
N GLU A 2 -17.96 -5.55 -3.63
CA GLU A 2 -16.73 -6.22 -4.06
C GLU A 2 -15.56 -5.67 -3.25
N LYS A 3 -14.68 -6.56 -2.78
CA LYS A 3 -13.55 -6.17 -1.94
C LYS A 3 -12.46 -5.63 -2.85
N LEU A 4 -12.19 -4.33 -2.74
CA LEU A 4 -11.09 -3.69 -3.45
C LEU A 4 -9.77 -4.26 -2.92
N SER A 5 -9.01 -4.95 -3.76
CA SER A 5 -7.70 -5.49 -3.37
C SER A 5 -6.63 -4.48 -3.78
N CYS A 6 -5.94 -3.92 -2.79
CA CYS A 6 -4.87 -2.95 -3.04
C CYS A 6 -3.52 -3.66 -2.95
N HIS A 7 -2.64 -3.42 -3.93
CA HIS A 7 -1.27 -3.94 -3.92
C HIS A 7 -0.27 -2.79 -3.87
N VAL A 8 0.73 -2.89 -3.01
CA VAL A 8 1.74 -1.83 -2.87
C VAL A 8 3.05 -2.29 -3.47
N GLN A 9 3.60 -1.49 -4.38
CA GLN A 9 4.90 -1.72 -4.99
C GLN A 9 6.00 -1.03 -4.19
N THR A 10 7.08 -1.77 -3.96
CA THR A 10 8.17 -1.37 -3.07
C THR A 10 9.44 -0.94 -3.80
N TYR A 11 9.30 -0.06 -4.80
CA TYR A 11 10.46 0.41 -5.57
C TYR A 11 11.38 1.31 -4.72
N ALA A 12 12.68 1.26 -5.00
CA ALA A 12 13.72 1.99 -4.25
C ALA A 12 13.57 3.53 -4.28
N TRP A 13 12.88 4.06 -5.30
CA TRP A 13 12.58 5.50 -5.40
C TRP A 13 11.39 5.92 -4.52
N GLY A 14 10.64 4.98 -3.96
CA GLY A 14 9.54 5.24 -3.06
C GLY A 14 10.00 5.79 -1.71
N LYS A 15 9.09 6.49 -1.03
CA LYS A 15 9.30 6.96 0.34
C LYS A 15 9.27 5.79 1.30
N LYS A 16 10.08 5.83 2.35
CA LYS A 16 10.19 4.71 3.29
C LYS A 16 9.15 4.79 4.40
N GLY A 17 8.62 3.64 4.78
CA GLY A 17 7.76 3.53 5.95
C GLY A 17 6.54 4.45 5.94
N LEU A 18 6.22 4.97 7.12
CA LEU A 18 5.14 5.93 7.34
C LEU A 18 5.40 7.31 6.70
N ALA A 19 6.63 7.60 6.27
CA ALA A 19 6.91 8.80 5.49
C ALA A 19 6.32 8.71 4.07
N SER A 20 5.95 7.51 3.62
CA SER A 20 5.20 7.32 2.38
C SER A 20 3.72 7.55 2.57
N GLU A 21 3.15 8.38 1.70
CA GLU A 21 1.70 8.55 1.62
C GLU A 21 1.01 7.26 1.16
N VAL A 22 1.69 6.50 0.28
CA VAL A 22 1.22 5.19 -0.19
C VAL A 22 1.08 4.21 0.97
N ALA A 23 2.07 4.16 1.87
CA ALA A 23 2.02 3.32 3.05
C ALA A 23 0.87 3.71 4.00
N ARG A 24 0.67 5.01 4.22
CA ARG A 24 -0.43 5.52 5.07
C ARG A 24 -1.80 5.20 4.49
N VAL A 25 -1.99 5.37 3.17
CA VAL A 25 -3.24 5.02 2.49
C VAL A 25 -3.50 3.52 2.54
N TYR A 26 -2.46 2.70 2.33
CA TYR A 26 -2.58 1.25 2.41
C TYR A 26 -2.99 0.78 3.83
N ALA A 27 -2.34 1.31 4.87
CA ALA A 27 -2.67 1.01 6.26
C ALA A 27 -4.07 1.49 6.67
N ALA A 28 -4.54 2.62 6.12
CA ALA A 28 -5.90 3.09 6.37
C ALA A 28 -6.97 2.17 5.75
N GLY A 29 -6.69 1.55 4.61
CA GLY A 29 -7.59 0.59 3.95
C GLY A 29 -7.49 -0.85 4.48
N HIS A 30 -6.40 -1.19 5.17
CA HIS A 30 -6.12 -2.53 5.67
C HIS A 30 -5.69 -2.45 7.14
N GLN A 31 -6.64 -2.69 8.06
CA GLN A 31 -6.38 -2.60 9.51
C GLN A 31 -5.27 -3.55 10.00
N ASP A 32 -5.01 -4.63 9.27
CA ASP A 32 -3.97 -5.62 9.59
C ASP A 32 -2.63 -5.34 8.86
N ALA A 33 -2.54 -4.28 8.06
CA ALA A 33 -1.32 -3.96 7.33
C ALA A 33 -0.25 -3.37 8.26
N HIS A 34 0.87 -4.09 8.39
CA HIS A 34 2.05 -3.60 9.07
C HIS A 34 2.95 -2.84 8.10
N ILE A 35 3.19 -1.55 8.37
CA ILE A 35 4.12 -0.71 7.60
C ILE A 35 5.51 -0.84 8.23
N ASP A 36 6.48 -1.23 7.42
CA ASP A 36 7.88 -1.36 7.80
C ASP A 36 8.66 -0.11 7.38
N ASP A 37 9.31 0.54 8.35
CA ASP A 37 10.07 1.76 8.11
C ASP A 37 11.35 1.56 7.28
N SER A 38 11.79 0.32 7.09
CA SER A 38 12.91 -0.03 6.22
C SER A 38 12.52 -0.17 4.76
N ILE A 39 11.23 -0.38 4.47
CA ILE A 39 10.69 -0.64 3.12
C ILE A 39 10.32 0.68 2.45
N SER A 40 10.77 0.86 1.20
CA SER A 40 10.28 1.94 0.33
C SER A 40 8.92 1.56 -0.24
N TYR A 41 7.90 2.40 -0.07
CA TYR A 41 6.57 2.25 -0.65
C TYR A 41 6.40 3.32 -1.73
N ALA A 42 6.31 2.88 -2.99
CA ALA A 42 6.38 3.75 -4.16
C ALA A 42 5.03 3.98 -4.82
N GLU A 43 4.25 2.92 -5.04
CA GLU A 43 2.98 2.98 -5.77
C GLU A 43 1.95 2.04 -5.14
N VAL A 44 0.67 2.43 -5.17
CA VAL A 44 -0.45 1.55 -4.82
C VAL A 44 -1.29 1.32 -6.06
N TYR A 45 -1.53 0.04 -6.37
CA TYR A 45 -2.38 -0.39 -7.45
C TYR A 45 -3.69 -0.89 -6.88
N TYR A 46 -4.78 -0.36 -7.41
CA TYR A 46 -6.12 -0.85 -7.12
C TYR A 46 -6.49 -1.88 -8.17
N ILE A 47 -6.62 -3.13 -7.76
CA ILE A 47 -7.08 -4.19 -8.64
C ILE A 47 -8.54 -4.46 -8.29
N PHE A 48 -9.41 -4.17 -9.25
CA PHE A 48 -10.79 -4.67 -9.24
C PHE A 48 -10.75 -6.05 -9.85
N TYR A 49 -10.97 -7.08 -9.03
CA TYR A 49 -11.28 -8.40 -9.54
C TYR A 49 -12.76 -8.40 -9.91
N PRO A 50 -13.13 -8.48 -11.20
CA PRO A 50 -14.52 -8.71 -11.57
C PRO A 50 -14.90 -10.12 -11.12
N ASN A 51 -15.96 -10.24 -10.29
CA ASN A 51 -16.66 -11.53 -10.12
C ASN A 51 -17.54 -11.86 -11.32
#